data_AF-A0A1H3DTP8-F1
#
_entry.id   AF-A0A1H3DTP8-F1
#
_cell.length_a   1.000
_cell.length_b   1.000
_cell.length_c   1.000
_cell.angle_alpha   90.00
_cell.angle_beta   90.00
_cell.angle_gamma   90.00
#
_symmetry.space_group_name_H-M   'P 1'
#
loop_
_entity.id
_entity.type
_entity.pdbx_description
1 polymer ?
#
loop_
_entity_poly.entity_id
_entity_poly.type
_entity_poly.pdbx_seq_one_letter_code
_entity_poly.pdbx_strand_id
1 'polypeptide(L)'
;MDIRKIHKLSPTKSHIIERLFIYRSLTAYQLYFLLDSSDIPLTYPHFTWDQLRVPRLRSIWNRLAELQKSGLVVVAGKHPENDQRIFSLSEDGLSIAYHLLDIPQIEGYHRTGWDKEHGYFPYNLYRPPKERLLKHHMLGVDFNVLMELLAIKHNFSFDFIDNRYSSVGYTTIDDGEKKQVEKIFRPDGEFIIRSKDGQKKFHSWVEFDMGTEKGSFLFEKFSRYQQFLNYIAQGIDRKSLASSIPDSIFFITTARQSIWSRWQNIFRNYMNAIGPWSTYLNLYVGNMETLEPLVLSHINSNELYRKQLNSNLRPLLDDSRFTGQPKPSKVLVNSNTVSSFCFLYENEMKEIGWEPFFTVTQSDSQSHQIYLYLKYDEYETGGISKALDFAKKYRSIESMKRINAKEVIPVLFYSEKKPRSLEFMGCEEKEAFEEVFERFLWHDISLNKWFDKSGVELDLRRVNPLNYFTMARI
;
A
#
# COMPACT_ATOMS: atom_id res chain seq x y z
N MET A 1 30.25 18.35 -27.34
CA MET A 1 30.43 17.27 -28.33
C MET A 1 29.39 16.20 -28.03
N ASP A 2 28.66 15.68 -29.02
CA ASP A 2 27.54 14.75 -28.79
C ASP A 2 28.03 13.37 -28.31
N ILE A 3 27.76 13.03 -27.04
CA ILE A 3 28.20 11.79 -26.37
C ILE A 3 27.73 10.54 -27.14
N ARG A 4 26.58 10.63 -27.83
CA ARG A 4 26.03 9.52 -28.62
C ARG A 4 26.90 9.22 -29.83
N LYS A 5 27.48 10.25 -30.46
CA LYS A 5 28.39 10.09 -31.60
C LYS A 5 29.74 9.52 -31.18
N ILE A 6 30.27 9.96 -30.04
CA ILE A 6 31.54 9.47 -29.48
C ILE A 6 31.46 7.97 -29.22
N HIS A 7 30.41 7.52 -28.54
CA HIS A 7 30.23 6.13 -28.15
C HIS A 7 29.43 5.29 -29.17
N LYS A 8 29.11 5.84 -30.35
CA LYS A 8 28.32 5.18 -31.41
C LYS A 8 27.01 4.57 -30.86
N LEU A 9 26.31 5.31 -30.00
CA LEU A 9 25.07 4.89 -29.37
C LEU A 9 23.90 5.11 -30.33
N SER A 10 23.21 4.02 -30.67
CA SER A 10 21.91 4.12 -31.34
C SER A 10 20.82 4.58 -30.35
N PRO A 11 19.64 5.03 -30.83
CA PRO A 11 18.51 5.36 -29.96
C PRO A 11 18.16 4.21 -28.99
N THR A 12 18.10 2.97 -29.48
CA THR A 12 17.82 1.79 -28.64
C THR A 12 18.89 1.54 -27.58
N LYS A 13 20.18 1.73 -27.91
CA LYS A 13 21.25 1.58 -26.92
C LYS A 13 21.18 2.65 -25.83
N SER A 14 20.87 3.89 -26.23
CA SER A 14 20.67 4.99 -25.27
C SER A 14 19.52 4.66 -24.32
N HIS A 15 18.40 4.17 -24.87
CA HIS A 15 17.26 3.79 -24.04
C HIS A 15 17.54 2.57 -23.14
N ILE A 16 18.34 1.58 -23.59
CA ILE A 16 18.82 0.50 -22.73
C ILE A 16 19.64 1.06 -21.55
N ILE A 17 20.55 2.01 -21.82
CA ILE A 17 21.36 2.65 -20.77
C ILE A 17 20.47 3.40 -19.78
N GLU A 18 19.48 4.16 -20.25
CA GLU A 18 18.51 4.87 -19.40
C GLU A 18 17.68 3.91 -18.54
N ARG A 19 17.20 2.79 -19.10
CA ARG A 19 16.43 1.80 -18.34
C ARG A 19 17.30 1.09 -17.30
N LEU A 20 18.53 0.72 -17.68
CA LEU A 20 19.49 0.20 -16.71
C LEU A 20 19.86 1.25 -15.66
N PHE A 21 19.87 2.54 -16.01
CA PHE A 21 20.10 3.65 -15.08
C PHE A 21 19.01 3.70 -13.99
N ILE A 22 17.75 3.69 -14.39
CA ILE A 22 16.59 3.79 -13.50
C ILE A 22 16.51 2.56 -12.57
N TYR A 23 16.57 1.36 -13.14
CA TYR A 23 16.35 0.11 -12.41
C TYR A 23 17.61 -0.49 -11.78
N ARG A 24 18.79 0.05 -12.11
CA ARG A 24 20.14 -0.43 -11.73
C ARG A 24 20.53 -1.78 -12.31
N SER A 25 19.55 -2.65 -12.52
CA SER A 25 19.75 -3.93 -13.17
C SER A 25 18.48 -4.46 -13.81
N LEU A 26 18.60 -5.06 -14.99
CA LEU A 26 17.48 -5.67 -15.70
C LEU A 26 17.93 -6.96 -16.41
N THR A 27 16.99 -7.90 -16.59
CA THR A 27 17.16 -8.98 -17.56
C THR A 27 16.87 -8.48 -18.97
N ALA A 28 17.32 -9.24 -19.99
CA ALA A 28 16.99 -8.93 -21.38
C ALA A 28 15.46 -8.95 -21.63
N TYR A 29 14.70 -9.71 -20.85
CA TYR A 29 13.24 -9.80 -20.96
C TYR A 29 12.55 -8.58 -20.38
N GLN A 30 13.00 -8.10 -19.23
CA GLN A 30 12.47 -6.86 -18.66
C GLN A 30 12.75 -5.68 -19.60
N LEU A 31 13.96 -5.61 -20.16
CA LEU A 31 14.29 -4.63 -21.20
C LEU A 31 13.37 -4.75 -22.42
N TYR A 32 13.06 -5.97 -22.88
CA TYR A 32 12.14 -6.17 -24.00
C TYR A 32 10.80 -5.46 -23.79
N PHE A 33 10.18 -5.62 -22.63
CA PHE A 33 8.89 -5.00 -22.34
C PHE A 33 9.00 -3.49 -22.05
N LEU A 34 10.07 -3.03 -21.40
CA LEU A 34 10.26 -1.61 -21.07
C LEU A 34 10.63 -0.74 -22.29
N LEU A 35 11.24 -1.34 -23.32
CA LEU A 35 11.59 -0.65 -24.57
C LEU A 35 10.44 -0.64 -25.58
N ASP A 36 9.52 -1.61 -25.51
CA ASP A 36 8.33 -1.67 -26.37
C ASP A 36 7.11 -2.16 -25.58
N SER A 37 6.37 -1.20 -25.05
CA SER A 37 5.19 -1.45 -24.23
C SER A 37 3.99 -1.99 -25.01
N SER A 38 4.03 -2.00 -26.35
CA SER A 38 2.94 -2.54 -27.18
C SER A 38 2.90 -4.08 -27.20
N ASP A 39 4.01 -4.72 -26.82
CA ASP A 39 4.17 -6.17 -26.83
C ASP A 39 3.90 -6.81 -25.44
N ILE A 40 3.33 -6.07 -24.49
CA ILE A 40 3.04 -6.59 -23.14
C ILE A 40 1.87 -7.58 -23.21
N PRO A 41 2.07 -8.88 -22.90
CA PRO A 41 0.96 -9.82 -22.84
C PRO A 41 0.06 -9.44 -21.67
N LEU A 42 -1.26 -9.57 -21.87
CA LEU A 42 -2.25 -9.33 -20.80
C LEU A 42 -2.00 -10.18 -19.55
N THR A 43 -1.30 -11.30 -19.72
CA THR A 43 -0.99 -12.27 -18.68
C THR A 43 0.33 -12.02 -17.96
N TYR A 44 1.11 -10.98 -18.29
CA TYR A 44 2.36 -10.66 -17.58
C TYR A 44 2.14 -10.56 -16.06
N PRO A 45 3.01 -11.14 -15.20
CA PRO A 45 4.28 -11.81 -15.52
C PRO A 45 4.14 -13.27 -15.98
N HIS A 46 2.93 -13.83 -16.00
CA HIS A 46 2.61 -15.21 -16.39
C HIS A 46 2.39 -15.33 -17.91
N PHE A 47 3.44 -15.19 -18.70
CA PHE A 47 3.38 -15.32 -20.16
C PHE A 47 4.16 -16.56 -20.66
N THR A 48 3.76 -17.08 -21.82
CA THR A 48 4.47 -18.20 -22.46
C THR A 48 5.51 -17.70 -23.46
N TRP A 49 6.53 -18.51 -23.71
CA TRP A 49 7.60 -18.20 -24.67
C TRP A 49 7.09 -17.90 -26.08
N ASP A 50 5.98 -18.53 -26.48
CA ASP A 50 5.36 -18.34 -27.78
C ASP A 50 4.75 -16.95 -27.96
N GLN A 51 4.49 -16.23 -26.86
CA GLN A 51 3.98 -14.86 -26.88
C GLN A 51 5.08 -13.81 -27.12
N LEU A 52 6.37 -14.21 -27.09
CA LEU A 52 7.48 -13.32 -27.33
C LEU A 52 7.85 -13.23 -28.82
N ARG A 53 8.07 -12.01 -29.32
CA ARG A 53 8.62 -11.79 -30.66
C ARG A 53 10.13 -12.09 -30.65
N VAL A 54 10.48 -13.36 -30.85
CA VAL A 54 11.87 -13.88 -30.82
C VAL A 54 12.88 -13.01 -31.59
N PRO A 55 12.61 -12.48 -32.81
CA PRO A 55 13.57 -11.63 -33.51
C PRO A 55 13.91 -10.33 -32.77
N ARG A 56 12.93 -9.71 -32.12
CA ARG A 56 13.11 -8.47 -31.34
C ARG A 56 13.91 -8.73 -30.07
N LEU A 57 13.59 -9.80 -29.36
CA LEU A 57 14.38 -10.23 -28.20
C LEU A 57 15.84 -10.52 -28.58
N ARG A 58 16.08 -11.19 -29.72
CA ARG A 58 17.43 -11.43 -30.25
C ARG A 58 18.16 -10.13 -30.54
N SER A 59 17.47 -9.13 -31.08
CA SER A 59 18.02 -7.79 -31.30
C SER A 59 18.50 -7.17 -29.97
N ILE A 60 17.72 -7.27 -28.90
CA ILE A 60 18.09 -6.77 -27.56
C ILE A 60 19.35 -7.47 -27.04
N TRP A 61 19.42 -8.80 -27.14
CA TRP A 61 20.62 -9.56 -26.79
C TRP A 61 21.86 -9.09 -27.56
N ASN A 62 21.73 -8.86 -28.86
CA ASN A 62 22.83 -8.35 -29.68
C ASN A 62 23.26 -6.95 -29.22
N ARG A 63 22.32 -6.05 -28.90
CA ARG A 63 22.64 -4.71 -28.38
C ARG A 63 23.32 -4.76 -27.02
N LEU A 64 22.89 -5.64 -26.12
CA LEU A 64 23.53 -5.86 -24.83
C LEU A 64 24.95 -6.41 -24.99
N ALA A 65 25.16 -7.36 -25.92
CA ALA A 65 26.49 -7.89 -26.23
C ALA A 65 27.42 -6.81 -26.80
N GLU A 66 26.92 -5.94 -27.68
CA GLU A 66 27.66 -4.78 -28.19
C GLU A 66 28.04 -3.80 -27.06
N LEU A 67 27.10 -3.46 -26.17
CA LEU A 67 27.32 -2.57 -25.03
C LEU A 67 28.33 -3.16 -24.02
N GLN A 68 28.26 -4.47 -23.80
CA GLN A 68 29.22 -5.21 -22.97
C GLN A 68 30.60 -5.21 -23.60
N LYS A 69 30.71 -5.44 -24.92
CA LYS A 69 31.99 -5.36 -25.64
C LYS A 69 32.61 -3.97 -25.57
N SER A 70 31.80 -2.90 -25.53
CA SER A 70 32.27 -1.53 -25.32
C SER A 70 32.52 -1.17 -23.85
N GLY A 71 32.37 -2.10 -22.91
CA GLY A 71 32.63 -1.86 -21.49
C GLY A 71 31.58 -1.03 -20.76
N LEU A 72 30.42 -0.74 -21.38
CA LEU A 72 29.37 0.12 -20.80
C LEU A 72 28.34 -0.66 -19.96
N VAL A 73 28.21 -1.95 -20.23
CA VAL A 73 27.28 -2.86 -19.53
C VAL A 73 28.06 -4.07 -19.04
N VAL A 74 27.70 -4.56 -17.86
CA VAL A 74 28.29 -5.77 -17.26
C VAL A 74 27.19 -6.75 -16.87
N VAL A 75 27.55 -8.02 -16.74
CA VAL A 75 26.67 -9.04 -16.14
C VAL A 75 26.86 -8.99 -14.63
N ALA A 76 25.83 -8.52 -13.91
CA ALA A 76 25.84 -8.39 -12.46
C ALA A 76 25.61 -9.73 -11.74
N GLY A 77 24.93 -10.67 -12.40
CA GLY A 77 24.64 -11.99 -11.84
C GLY A 77 23.61 -12.75 -12.67
N LYS A 78 22.94 -13.69 -12.00
CA LYS A 78 21.80 -14.44 -12.54
C LYS A 78 20.54 -14.18 -11.73
N HIS A 79 19.40 -14.16 -12.42
CA HIS A 79 18.10 -13.99 -11.82
C HIS A 79 17.78 -15.16 -10.88
N PRO A 80 17.31 -14.89 -9.64
CA PRO A 80 17.11 -15.95 -8.65
C PRO A 80 16.08 -17.01 -9.04
N GLU A 81 15.06 -16.64 -9.81
CA GLU A 81 13.95 -17.55 -10.14
C GLU A 81 14.10 -18.30 -11.47
N ASN A 82 14.90 -17.78 -12.42
CA ASN A 82 14.91 -18.30 -13.80
C ASN A 82 16.30 -18.32 -14.46
N ASP A 83 17.37 -18.10 -13.69
CA ASP A 83 18.77 -18.14 -14.13
C ASP A 83 19.16 -17.21 -15.29
N GLN A 84 18.29 -16.29 -15.69
CA GLN A 84 18.58 -15.32 -16.75
C GLN A 84 19.71 -14.38 -16.33
N ARG A 85 20.54 -13.95 -17.29
CA ARG A 85 21.60 -12.97 -17.02
C ARG A 85 20.97 -11.64 -16.62
N ILE A 86 21.45 -11.10 -15.51
CA ILE A 86 21.13 -9.75 -15.05
C ILE A 86 22.21 -8.81 -15.58
N PHE A 87 21.81 -7.75 -16.26
CA PHE A 87 22.68 -6.71 -16.79
C PHE A 87 22.63 -5.46 -15.92
N SER A 88 23.76 -4.77 -15.75
CA SER A 88 23.85 -3.47 -15.08
C SER A 88 24.84 -2.57 -15.80
N LEU A 89 24.80 -1.27 -15.51
CA LEU A 89 25.83 -0.35 -16.00
C LEU A 89 27.18 -0.66 -15.33
N SER A 90 28.26 -0.51 -16.09
CA SER A 90 29.61 -0.35 -15.53
C SER A 90 29.79 1.07 -14.98
N GLU A 91 30.95 1.39 -14.43
CA GLU A 91 31.29 2.75 -14.03
C GLU A 91 31.27 3.72 -15.23
N ASP A 92 31.89 3.33 -16.36
CA ASP A 92 31.85 4.10 -17.61
C ASP A 92 30.41 4.23 -18.15
N GLY A 93 29.63 3.15 -18.09
CA GLY A 93 28.23 3.14 -18.51
C GLY A 93 27.37 4.09 -17.67
N LEU A 94 27.64 4.17 -16.36
CA LEU A 94 26.96 5.08 -15.45
C LEU A 94 27.32 6.56 -15.76
N SER A 95 28.59 6.84 -16.04
CA SER A 95 29.03 8.18 -16.45
C SER A 95 28.34 8.63 -17.76
N ILE A 96 28.19 7.71 -18.73
CA ILE A 96 27.42 7.98 -19.94
C ILE A 96 25.95 8.22 -19.62
N ALA A 97 25.33 7.45 -18.72
CA ALA A 97 23.95 7.66 -18.31
C ALA A 97 23.73 9.06 -17.71
N TYR A 98 24.66 9.53 -16.86
CA TYR A 98 24.61 10.90 -16.34
C TYR A 98 24.66 11.95 -17.44
N HIS A 99 25.49 11.76 -18.46
CA HIS A 99 25.51 12.65 -19.62
C HIS A 99 24.25 12.57 -20.48
N LEU A 100 23.64 11.40 -20.64
CA LEU A 100 22.40 11.23 -21.41
C LEU A 100 21.18 11.87 -20.73
N LEU A 101 21.20 11.92 -19.40
CA LEU A 101 20.11 12.43 -18.56
C LEU A 101 20.37 13.85 -18.04
N ASP A 102 21.42 14.51 -18.52
CA ASP A 102 21.82 15.86 -18.09
C ASP A 102 21.99 16.01 -16.57
N ILE A 103 22.57 14.99 -15.92
CA ILE A 103 22.82 14.96 -14.48
C ILE A 103 24.27 15.41 -14.21
N PRO A 104 24.49 16.55 -13.52
CA PRO A 104 25.81 16.97 -13.06
C PRO A 104 26.45 15.92 -12.15
N GLN A 105 27.66 15.51 -12.48
CA GLN A 105 28.44 14.56 -11.69
C GLN A 105 29.16 15.26 -10.53
N ILE A 106 28.37 15.83 -9.62
CA ILE A 106 28.85 16.59 -8.47
C ILE A 106 28.38 15.88 -7.20
N GLU A 107 29.31 15.57 -6.30
CA GLU A 107 28.99 14.97 -5.01
C GLU A 107 28.04 15.90 -4.22
N GLY A 108 26.98 15.34 -3.67
CA GLY A 108 25.93 16.13 -3.03
C GLY A 108 24.87 16.70 -3.97
N TYR A 109 24.94 16.46 -5.29
CA TYR A 109 23.86 16.79 -6.22
C TYR A 109 22.66 15.86 -6.02
N HIS A 110 21.90 16.15 -4.96
CA HIS A 110 20.69 15.43 -4.59
C HIS A 110 19.48 16.06 -5.28
N ARG A 111 18.65 15.19 -5.84
CA ARG A 111 17.33 15.52 -6.37
C ARG A 111 16.29 14.66 -5.67
N THR A 112 15.02 14.95 -5.90
CA THR A 112 13.93 14.29 -5.19
C THR A 112 13.74 12.82 -5.58
N GLY A 113 14.19 12.44 -6.79
CA GLY A 113 13.92 11.13 -7.40
C GLY A 113 12.56 11.07 -8.09
N TRP A 114 11.59 11.87 -7.63
CA TRP A 114 10.25 12.00 -8.20
C TRP A 114 10.27 12.67 -9.58
N ASP A 115 9.27 12.37 -10.40
CA ASP A 115 9.05 12.97 -11.72
C ASP A 115 10.31 12.91 -12.62
N LYS A 116 11.10 11.84 -12.47
CA LYS A 116 12.39 11.60 -13.16
C LYS A 116 13.51 12.58 -12.79
N GLU A 117 13.40 13.27 -11.66
CA GLU A 117 14.44 14.13 -11.13
C GLU A 117 15.54 13.31 -10.44
N HIS A 118 16.48 12.81 -11.24
CA HIS A 118 17.55 11.96 -10.73
C HIS A 118 18.76 12.74 -10.18
N GLY A 119 19.31 12.25 -9.08
CA GLY A 119 20.53 12.77 -8.46
C GLY A 119 21.79 12.03 -8.89
N TYR A 120 22.94 12.57 -8.50
CA TYR A 120 24.24 11.91 -8.68
C TYR A 120 24.53 10.95 -7.52
N PHE A 121 24.93 9.72 -7.84
CA PHE A 121 25.38 8.73 -6.88
C PHE A 121 26.67 8.05 -7.37
N PRO A 122 27.73 7.99 -6.56
CA PRO A 122 28.96 7.31 -6.97
C PRO A 122 28.69 5.84 -7.30
N TYR A 123 29.50 5.27 -8.21
CA TYR A 123 29.28 3.91 -8.73
C TYR A 123 29.14 2.85 -7.63
N ASN A 124 29.88 3.00 -6.53
CA ASN A 124 29.80 2.06 -5.39
C ASN A 124 28.43 2.04 -4.70
N LEU A 125 27.73 3.17 -4.66
CA LEU A 125 26.35 3.26 -4.15
C LEU A 125 25.32 2.86 -5.22
N TYR A 126 25.65 3.09 -6.49
CA TYR A 126 24.78 2.85 -7.62
C TYR A 126 24.69 1.36 -8.01
N ARG A 127 25.82 0.65 -8.08
CA ARG A 127 25.88 -0.73 -8.58
C ARG A 127 24.93 -1.66 -7.80
N PRO A 128 24.33 -2.68 -8.43
CA PRO A 128 23.51 -3.65 -7.73
C PRO A 128 24.29 -4.36 -6.61
N PRO A 129 23.64 -4.71 -5.49
CA PRO A 129 24.28 -5.48 -4.45
C PRO A 129 24.60 -6.90 -4.93
N LYS A 130 25.59 -7.54 -4.31
CA LYS A 130 26.04 -8.89 -4.68
C LYS A 130 25.41 -9.96 -3.79
N GLU A 131 25.52 -11.22 -4.23
CA GLU A 131 25.22 -12.42 -3.44
C GLU A 131 23.78 -12.44 -2.87
N ARG A 132 23.61 -12.65 -1.56
CA ARG A 132 22.31 -12.80 -0.91
C ARG A 132 21.41 -11.58 -1.11
N LEU A 133 21.99 -10.38 -1.15
CA LEU A 133 21.25 -9.13 -1.32
C LEU A 133 20.77 -8.92 -2.76
N LEU A 134 21.34 -9.64 -3.74
CA LEU A 134 20.84 -9.60 -5.11
C LEU A 134 19.40 -10.11 -5.21
N LYS A 135 19.01 -11.09 -4.39
CA LYS A 135 17.63 -11.60 -4.39
C LYS A 135 16.61 -10.55 -3.96
N HIS A 136 16.93 -9.82 -2.89
CA HIS A 136 16.10 -8.73 -2.37
C HIS A 136 16.04 -7.57 -3.36
N HIS A 137 17.18 -7.19 -3.95
CA HIS A 137 17.24 -6.20 -5.01
C HIS A 137 16.38 -6.58 -6.23
N MET A 138 16.48 -7.83 -6.70
CA MET A 138 15.69 -8.29 -7.84
C MET A 138 14.19 -8.34 -7.55
N LEU A 139 13.77 -8.66 -6.31
CA LEU A 139 12.36 -8.55 -5.93
C LEU A 139 11.84 -7.12 -6.10
N GLY A 140 12.66 -6.12 -5.74
CA GLY A 140 12.31 -4.72 -5.96
C GLY A 140 12.30 -4.30 -7.43
N VAL A 141 13.25 -4.79 -8.23
CA VAL A 141 13.25 -4.58 -9.69
C VAL A 141 11.99 -5.19 -10.31
N ASP A 142 11.69 -6.44 -10.00
CA ASP A 142 10.52 -7.16 -10.55
C ASP A 142 9.22 -6.45 -10.19
N PHE A 143 9.11 -5.95 -8.95
CA PHE A 143 7.97 -5.16 -8.48
C PHE A 143 7.82 -3.89 -9.32
N ASN A 144 8.87 -3.10 -9.44
CA ASN A 144 8.82 -1.82 -10.15
C ASN A 144 8.55 -1.99 -11.65
N VAL A 145 9.16 -3.01 -12.27
CA VAL A 145 8.89 -3.34 -13.67
C VAL A 145 7.43 -3.72 -13.83
N LEU A 146 6.89 -4.63 -13.00
CA LEU A 146 5.49 -5.02 -13.05
C LEU A 146 4.56 -3.81 -12.86
N MET A 147 4.86 -2.92 -11.92
CA MET A 147 4.09 -1.70 -11.69
C MET A 147 4.10 -0.74 -12.88
N GLU A 148 5.24 -0.50 -13.53
CA GLU A 148 5.32 0.33 -14.75
C GLU A 148 4.47 -0.29 -15.87
N LEU A 149 4.49 -1.61 -16.02
CA LEU A 149 3.70 -2.32 -17.02
C LEU A 149 2.19 -2.27 -16.72
N LEU A 150 1.80 -2.40 -15.44
CA LEU A 150 0.42 -2.22 -15.00
C LEU A 150 -0.07 -0.78 -15.23
N ALA A 151 0.79 0.21 -15.02
CA ALA A 151 0.50 1.62 -15.26
C ALA A 151 0.14 1.88 -16.73
N ILE A 152 0.89 1.25 -17.64
CA ILE A 152 0.60 1.27 -19.08
C ILE A 152 -0.72 0.54 -19.38
N LYS A 153 -0.88 -0.69 -18.87
CA LYS A 153 -2.05 -1.55 -19.12
C LYS A 153 -3.36 -0.88 -18.70
N HIS A 154 -3.37 -0.25 -17.53
CA HIS A 154 -4.58 0.31 -16.90
C HIS A 154 -4.65 1.84 -16.96
N ASN A 155 -3.71 2.47 -17.69
CA ASN A 155 -3.71 3.91 -17.95
C ASN A 155 -3.71 4.77 -16.67
N PHE A 156 -2.78 4.49 -15.77
CA PHE A 156 -2.47 5.31 -14.59
C PHE A 156 -1.00 5.75 -14.62
N SER A 157 -0.64 6.71 -13.77
CA SER A 157 0.77 7.08 -13.59
C SER A 157 1.37 6.34 -12.41
N PHE A 158 2.61 5.89 -12.56
CA PHE A 158 3.40 5.24 -11.52
C PHE A 158 4.74 5.94 -11.43
N ASP A 159 5.15 6.26 -10.21
CA ASP A 159 6.46 6.82 -9.91
C ASP A 159 7.02 6.12 -8.69
N PHE A 160 8.33 5.86 -8.69
CA PHE A 160 9.01 5.10 -7.64
C PHE A 160 10.40 5.67 -7.40
N ILE A 161 10.75 5.75 -6.12
CA ILE A 161 12.08 6.08 -5.67
C ILE A 161 12.60 4.97 -4.76
N ASP A 162 13.86 4.58 -4.93
CA ASP A 162 14.49 3.61 -4.04
C ASP A 162 15.01 4.27 -2.75
N ASN A 163 15.50 3.43 -1.84
CA ASN A 163 16.06 3.86 -0.55
C ASN A 163 17.17 4.92 -0.63
N ARG A 164 17.81 5.16 -1.77
CA ARG A 164 18.80 6.24 -1.91
C ARG A 164 18.15 7.63 -1.86
N TYR A 165 16.88 7.71 -2.25
CA TYR A 165 16.08 8.94 -2.25
C TYR A 165 15.10 8.99 -1.08
N SER A 166 14.52 7.85 -0.67
CA SER A 166 13.52 7.81 0.41
C SER A 166 14.11 7.73 1.82
N SER A 167 15.43 7.58 1.97
CA SER A 167 16.07 7.60 3.29
C SER A 167 16.12 9.01 3.88
N VAL A 168 15.72 9.16 5.14
CA VAL A 168 15.69 10.46 5.83
C VAL A 168 16.42 10.35 7.18
N GLY A 169 17.40 11.23 7.40
CA GLY A 169 18.04 11.40 8.71
C GLY A 169 17.16 12.21 9.66
N TYR A 170 17.05 11.80 10.91
CA TYR A 170 16.30 12.51 11.93
C TYR A 170 16.90 12.32 13.32
N THR A 171 16.61 13.24 14.25
CA THR A 171 17.12 13.18 15.62
C THR A 171 16.03 12.75 16.59
N THR A 172 16.35 11.83 17.49
CA THR A 172 15.46 11.45 18.61
C THR A 172 16.17 11.68 19.94
N ILE A 173 15.41 11.96 20.99
CA ILE A 173 15.95 11.98 22.36
C ILE A 173 15.88 10.54 22.88
N ASP A 174 17.00 10.01 23.38
CA ASP A 174 17.01 8.74 24.10
C ASP A 174 16.47 8.96 25.53
N ASP A 175 15.37 8.29 25.88
CA ASP A 175 14.70 8.43 27.17
C ASP A 175 15.59 8.02 28.36
N GLY A 176 16.61 7.17 28.12
CA GLY A 176 17.55 6.74 29.16
C GLY A 176 18.65 7.75 29.47
N GLU A 177 19.18 8.44 28.45
CA GLU A 177 20.36 9.31 28.58
C GLU A 177 20.09 10.79 28.36
N LYS A 178 18.87 11.17 27.95
CA LYS A 178 18.50 12.55 27.52
C LYS A 178 19.44 13.11 26.45
N LYS A 179 20.10 12.25 25.68
CA LYS A 179 20.98 12.65 24.58
C LYS A 179 20.22 12.62 23.26
N GLN A 180 20.51 13.57 22.40
CA GLN A 180 20.07 13.51 21.01
C GLN A 180 20.89 12.42 20.30
N VAL A 181 20.18 11.50 19.66
CA VAL A 181 20.74 10.42 18.85
C VAL A 181 20.26 10.63 17.42
N GLU A 182 21.20 10.69 16.49
CA GLU A 182 20.91 10.68 15.06
C GLU A 182 20.49 9.28 14.63
N LYS A 183 19.34 9.21 13.94
CA LYS A 183 18.76 7.99 13.38
C LYS A 183 18.49 8.20 11.90
N ILE A 184 18.34 7.10 11.18
CA ILE A 184 18.01 7.09 9.77
C ILE A 184 16.73 6.27 9.58
N PHE A 185 15.70 6.90 9.03
CA PHE A 185 14.54 6.22 8.50
C PHE A 185 14.87 5.74 7.08
N ARG A 186 14.70 4.45 6.82
CA ARG A 186 15.14 3.80 5.58
C ARG A 186 14.15 2.70 5.17
N PRO A 187 13.04 3.05 4.49
CA PRO A 187 12.24 2.07 3.78
C PRO A 187 13.04 1.53 2.58
N ASP A 188 12.61 0.41 1.99
CA ASP A 188 13.27 -0.13 0.79
C ASP A 188 13.01 0.74 -0.45
N GLY A 189 11.88 1.45 -0.45
CA GLY A 189 11.51 2.44 -1.45
C GLY A 189 10.22 3.17 -1.10
N GLU A 190 9.77 4.01 -2.00
CA GLU A 190 8.51 4.75 -1.91
C GLU A 190 7.91 4.86 -3.31
N PHE A 191 6.60 4.69 -3.45
CA PHE A 191 5.92 4.88 -4.73
C PHE A 191 4.68 5.74 -4.62
N ILE A 192 4.33 6.33 -5.76
CA ILE A 192 3.10 7.06 -5.97
C ILE A 192 2.40 6.52 -7.20
N ILE A 193 1.15 6.11 -7.04
CA ILE A 193 0.24 5.87 -8.15
C ILE A 193 -0.74 7.02 -8.22
N ARG A 194 -0.92 7.62 -9.40
CA ARG A 194 -1.95 8.64 -9.62
C ARG A 194 -2.91 8.19 -10.70
N SER A 195 -4.20 8.27 -10.41
CA SER A 195 -5.26 8.03 -11.40
C SER A 195 -5.17 9.03 -12.55
N LYS A 196 -5.78 8.69 -13.69
CA LYS A 196 -5.78 9.54 -14.90
C LYS A 196 -6.32 10.95 -14.67
N ASP A 197 -7.28 11.11 -13.75
CA ASP A 197 -7.87 12.39 -13.37
C ASP A 197 -7.01 13.20 -12.36
N GLY A 198 -5.89 12.64 -11.89
CA GLY A 198 -4.98 13.27 -10.94
C GLY A 198 -5.55 13.47 -9.53
N GLN A 199 -6.81 13.12 -9.30
CA GLN A 199 -7.51 13.36 -8.03
C GLN A 199 -7.17 12.32 -6.97
N LYS A 200 -6.77 11.12 -7.37
CA LYS A 200 -6.44 10.03 -6.44
C LYS A 200 -4.96 9.73 -6.48
N LYS A 201 -4.39 9.65 -5.29
CA LYS A 201 -3.00 9.30 -5.04
C LYS A 201 -2.99 8.09 -4.11
N PHE A 202 -2.33 7.01 -4.52
CA PHE A 202 -1.96 5.93 -3.62
C PHE A 202 -0.46 6.06 -3.36
N HIS A 203 -0.11 6.43 -2.13
CA HIS A 203 1.25 6.85 -1.76
C HIS A 203 1.76 5.92 -0.65
N SER A 204 2.74 5.08 -0.97
CA SER A 204 3.20 4.05 -0.04
C SER A 204 4.70 4.05 0.14
N TRP A 205 5.15 3.81 1.37
CA TRP A 205 6.46 3.21 1.60
C TRP A 205 6.43 1.73 1.21
N VAL A 206 7.55 1.20 0.72
CA VAL A 206 7.66 -0.20 0.29
C VAL A 206 8.66 -0.95 1.14
N GLU A 207 8.33 -2.20 1.45
CA GLU A 207 9.19 -3.16 2.12
C GLU A 207 9.23 -4.46 1.30
N PHE A 208 10.41 -4.86 0.83
CA PHE A 208 10.60 -6.11 0.09
C PHE A 208 10.93 -7.23 1.07
N ASP A 209 9.94 -8.10 1.28
CA ASP A 209 9.97 -9.14 2.28
C ASP A 209 10.40 -10.50 1.71
N MET A 210 11.64 -10.88 2.01
CA MET A 210 12.18 -12.20 1.69
C MET A 210 11.71 -13.31 2.66
N GLY A 211 10.81 -13.01 3.60
CA GLY A 211 10.32 -13.94 4.62
C GLY A 211 11.34 -14.25 5.74
N THR A 212 12.48 -13.57 5.75
CA THR A 212 13.58 -13.82 6.71
C THR A 212 13.42 -13.07 8.02
N GLU A 213 12.74 -11.92 8.02
CA GLU A 213 12.51 -11.12 9.22
C GLU A 213 11.34 -11.72 10.04
N LYS A 214 11.58 -12.03 11.31
CA LYS A 214 10.56 -12.60 12.22
C LYS A 214 10.64 -11.92 13.59
N GLY A 215 9.50 -11.87 14.29
CA GLY A 215 9.43 -11.41 15.68
C GLY A 215 10.06 -10.03 15.87
N SER A 216 11.07 -9.96 16.74
CA SER A 216 11.73 -8.73 17.17
C SER A 216 12.21 -7.83 16.03
N PHE A 217 12.69 -8.39 14.91
CA PHE A 217 13.14 -7.58 13.77
C PHE A 217 11.99 -6.82 13.09
N LEU A 218 10.81 -7.44 12.98
CA LEU A 218 9.63 -6.75 12.44
C LEU A 218 9.11 -5.71 13.43
N PHE A 219 9.11 -6.05 14.72
CA PHE A 219 8.75 -5.10 15.78
C PHE A 219 9.66 -3.85 15.74
N GLU A 220 10.98 -4.04 15.66
CA GLU A 220 11.94 -2.95 15.58
C GLU A 220 11.75 -2.12 14.30
N LYS A 221 11.48 -2.76 13.16
CA LYS A 221 11.14 -2.08 11.90
C LYS A 221 9.96 -1.13 12.11
N PHE A 222 8.83 -1.63 12.60
CA PHE A 222 7.65 -0.79 12.82
C PHE A 222 7.86 0.26 13.94
N SER A 223 8.69 -0.03 14.93
CA SER A 223 9.10 0.96 15.95
C SER A 223 9.87 2.12 15.32
N ARG A 224 10.72 1.87 14.31
CA ARG A 224 11.42 2.93 13.56
C ARG A 224 10.46 3.77 12.72
N TYR A 225 9.43 3.16 12.11
CA TYR A 225 8.35 3.91 11.46
C TYR A 225 7.64 4.82 12.47
N GLN A 226 7.24 4.29 13.63
CA GLN A 226 6.60 5.08 14.67
C GLN A 226 7.47 6.25 15.15
N GLN A 227 8.77 6.01 15.40
CA GLN A 227 9.71 7.05 15.82
C GLN A 227 9.84 8.16 14.78
N PHE A 228 9.95 7.80 13.50
CA PHE A 228 10.01 8.77 12.41
C PHE A 228 8.71 9.56 12.27
N LEU A 229 7.56 8.90 12.32
CA LEU A 229 6.25 9.54 12.27
C LEU A 229 6.04 10.50 13.45
N ASN A 230 6.45 10.10 14.66
CA ASN A 230 6.41 10.97 15.83
C ASN A 230 7.30 12.19 15.65
N TYR A 231 8.50 12.03 15.07
CA TYR A 231 9.44 13.13 14.80
C TYR A 231 8.86 14.15 13.82
N ILE A 232 8.37 13.70 12.66
CA ILE A 232 7.82 14.62 11.64
C ILE A 232 6.50 15.26 12.08
N ALA A 233 5.80 14.66 13.05
CA ALA A 233 4.58 15.21 13.62
C ALA A 233 4.81 16.22 14.76
N GLN A 234 6.05 16.44 15.20
CA GLN A 234 6.33 17.39 16.27
C GLN A 234 5.94 18.80 15.85
N GLY A 235 4.94 19.38 16.53
CA GLY A 235 4.46 20.73 16.25
C GLY A 235 3.60 20.87 14.99
N ILE A 236 3.21 19.77 14.34
CA ILE A 236 2.37 19.78 13.13
C ILE A 236 1.09 18.97 13.39
N ASP A 237 -0.06 19.52 13.02
CA ASP A 237 -1.33 18.79 13.09
C ASP A 237 -1.33 17.61 12.09
N ARG A 238 -1.92 16.47 12.48
CA ARG A 238 -1.98 15.28 11.64
C ARG A 238 -2.63 15.53 10.27
N LYS A 239 -3.63 16.41 10.17
CA LYS A 239 -4.26 16.72 8.88
C LYS A 239 -3.31 17.45 7.93
N SER A 240 -2.38 18.24 8.46
CA SER A 240 -1.35 18.92 7.67
C SER A 240 -0.30 17.95 7.14
N LEU A 241 -0.04 16.85 7.85
CA LEU A 241 0.85 15.78 7.38
C LEU A 241 0.19 14.91 6.31
N ALA A 242 -1.14 14.78 6.35
CA ALA A 242 -1.88 13.82 5.53
C ALA A 242 -1.66 13.94 4.02
N SER A 243 -1.28 15.13 3.51
CA SER A 243 -0.97 15.36 2.10
C SER A 243 0.50 15.17 1.73
N SER A 244 1.38 15.07 2.73
CA SER A 244 2.84 15.20 2.57
C SER A 244 3.60 13.91 2.87
N ILE A 245 2.96 12.91 3.47
CA ILE A 245 3.57 11.61 3.79
C ILE A 245 2.72 10.45 3.23
N PRO A 246 3.33 9.29 2.97
CA PRO A 246 2.60 8.07 2.67
C PRO A 246 1.52 7.76 3.71
N ASP A 247 0.34 7.37 3.22
CA ASP A 247 -0.77 6.87 4.03
C ASP A 247 -0.78 5.35 4.13
N SER A 248 0.24 4.68 3.57
CA SER A 248 0.40 3.24 3.70
C SER A 248 1.84 2.72 3.67
N ILE A 249 2.02 1.52 4.20
CA ILE A 249 3.19 0.67 4.01
C ILE A 249 2.78 -0.53 3.16
N PHE A 250 3.54 -0.81 2.12
CA PHE A 250 3.31 -1.91 1.19
C PHE A 250 4.41 -2.97 1.32
N PHE A 251 4.08 -4.12 1.90
CA PHE A 251 4.96 -5.27 1.95
C PHE A 251 4.76 -6.15 0.73
N ILE A 252 5.84 -6.37 -0.03
CA ILE A 252 5.88 -7.31 -1.15
C ILE A 252 6.63 -8.55 -0.68
N THR A 253 5.92 -9.66 -0.52
CA THR A 253 6.51 -10.92 -0.05
C THR A 253 6.73 -11.92 -1.17
N THR A 254 7.77 -12.76 -1.04
CA THR A 254 7.96 -13.93 -1.92
C THR A 254 7.05 -15.11 -1.56
N ALA A 255 6.30 -15.03 -0.45
CA ALA A 255 5.40 -16.09 -0.03
C ALA A 255 4.19 -16.23 -0.97
N ARG A 256 4.07 -17.36 -1.66
CA ARG A 256 2.93 -17.66 -2.54
C ARG A 256 1.82 -18.43 -1.81
N GLN A 257 2.15 -19.57 -1.20
CA GLN A 257 1.16 -20.46 -0.57
C GLN A 257 0.83 -20.09 0.88
N SER A 258 1.73 -19.41 1.58
CA SER A 258 1.63 -19.11 3.01
C SER A 258 1.49 -17.61 3.32
N ILE A 259 1.02 -16.83 2.35
CA ILE A 259 0.87 -15.37 2.49
C ILE A 259 0.02 -14.98 3.70
N TRP A 260 -1.01 -15.76 4.04
CA TRP A 260 -1.84 -15.53 5.23
C TRP A 260 -1.04 -15.60 6.54
N SER A 261 -0.26 -16.68 6.73
CA SER A 261 0.57 -16.84 7.93
C SER A 261 1.64 -15.75 8.00
N ARG A 262 2.17 -15.35 6.84
CA ARG A 262 3.12 -14.25 6.75
C ARG A 262 2.47 -12.92 7.14
N TRP A 263 1.28 -12.63 6.60
CA TRP A 263 0.49 -11.46 6.94
C TRP A 263 0.19 -11.40 8.43
N GLN A 264 -0.28 -12.49 9.06
CA GLN A 264 -0.54 -12.52 10.50
C GLN A 264 0.69 -12.13 11.33
N ASN A 265 1.87 -12.63 10.95
CA ASN A 265 3.11 -12.30 11.63
C ASN A 265 3.51 -10.83 11.43
N ILE A 266 3.36 -10.27 10.23
CA ILE A 266 3.64 -8.85 9.96
C ILE A 266 2.63 -7.97 10.71
N PHE A 267 1.33 -8.27 10.57
CA PHE A 267 0.24 -7.53 11.20
C PHE A 267 0.34 -7.50 12.72
N ARG A 268 0.70 -8.62 13.37
CA ARG A 268 0.95 -8.65 14.81
C ARG A 268 2.03 -7.66 15.23
N ASN A 269 3.19 -7.68 14.57
CA ASN A 269 4.28 -6.79 14.93
C ASN A 269 3.96 -5.33 14.58
N TYR A 270 3.18 -5.11 13.52
CA TYR A 270 2.65 -3.81 13.15
C TYR A 270 1.79 -3.23 14.28
N MET A 271 0.78 -3.98 14.74
CA MET A 271 -0.12 -3.52 15.80
C MET A 271 0.60 -3.26 17.12
N ASN A 272 1.57 -4.09 17.47
CA ASN A 272 2.31 -3.94 18.73
C ASN A 272 3.31 -2.76 18.71
N ALA A 273 3.72 -2.26 17.55
CA ALA A 273 4.81 -1.27 17.45
C ALA A 273 4.41 0.08 16.85
N ILE A 274 3.46 0.12 15.90
CA ILE A 274 3.13 1.38 15.19
C ILE A 274 2.35 2.36 16.08
N GLY A 275 1.66 1.85 17.11
CA GLY A 275 0.88 2.62 18.08
C GLY A 275 -0.24 3.45 17.45
N PRO A 276 -0.41 4.73 17.82
CA PRO A 276 -1.57 5.55 17.43
C PRO A 276 -1.57 5.98 15.96
N TRP A 277 -0.56 5.56 15.19
CA TRP A 277 -0.50 5.75 13.75
C TRP A 277 -1.24 4.66 12.98
N SER A 278 -1.67 3.57 13.63
CA SER A 278 -2.34 2.44 12.99
C SER A 278 -3.66 2.80 12.29
N THR A 279 -4.33 3.87 12.71
CA THR A 279 -5.56 4.36 12.10
C THR A 279 -5.33 5.30 10.91
N TYR A 280 -4.12 5.84 10.80
CA TYR A 280 -3.70 6.70 9.70
C TYR A 280 -2.98 5.90 8.62
N LEU A 281 -1.93 5.17 9.01
CA LEU A 281 -1.10 4.38 8.12
C LEU A 281 -1.78 3.03 7.88
N ASN A 282 -2.06 2.65 6.64
CA ASN A 282 -2.55 1.31 6.32
C ASN A 282 -1.39 0.38 5.97
N LEU A 283 -1.42 -0.87 6.42
CA LEU A 283 -0.45 -1.88 6.01
C LEU A 283 -1.10 -2.81 4.99
N TYR A 284 -0.46 -2.96 3.83
CA TYR A 284 -0.80 -3.94 2.80
C TYR A 284 0.28 -5.01 2.72
N VAL A 285 -0.10 -6.28 2.59
CA VAL A 285 0.83 -7.37 2.29
C VAL A 285 0.37 -8.07 1.01
N GLY A 286 1.19 -8.03 -0.02
CA GLY A 286 0.91 -8.67 -1.30
C GLY A 286 2.11 -9.44 -1.83
N ASN A 287 1.93 -10.14 -2.94
CA ASN A 287 3.01 -10.70 -3.75
C ASN A 287 2.80 -10.29 -5.22
N MET A 288 3.68 -10.72 -6.12
CA MET A 288 3.56 -10.37 -7.55
C MET A 288 2.24 -10.82 -8.18
N GLU A 289 1.62 -11.88 -7.68
CA GLU A 289 0.37 -12.46 -8.21
C GLU A 289 -0.87 -11.66 -7.74
N THR A 290 -0.79 -11.00 -6.58
CA THR A 290 -1.89 -10.18 -6.02
C THR A 290 -1.73 -8.69 -6.29
N LEU A 291 -0.65 -8.26 -6.94
CA LEU A 291 -0.33 -6.84 -7.09
C LEU A 291 -1.34 -6.09 -7.97
N GLU A 292 -1.70 -6.67 -9.12
CA GLU A 292 -2.68 -6.07 -10.04
C GLU A 292 -4.05 -5.81 -9.39
N PRO A 293 -4.75 -6.82 -8.83
CA PRO A 293 -6.06 -6.59 -8.21
C PRO A 293 -5.98 -5.62 -7.04
N LEU A 294 -4.91 -5.66 -6.24
CA LEU A 294 -4.72 -4.75 -5.12
C LEU A 294 -4.58 -3.30 -5.60
N VAL A 295 -3.71 -3.03 -6.59
CA VAL A 295 -3.54 -1.70 -7.18
C VAL A 295 -4.85 -1.21 -7.81
N LEU A 296 -5.58 -2.09 -8.50
CA LEU A 296 -6.87 -1.76 -9.06
C LEU A 296 -7.93 -1.43 -7.99
N SER A 297 -7.98 -2.15 -6.86
CA SER A 297 -8.88 -1.82 -5.72
C SER A 297 -8.57 -0.43 -5.12
N HIS A 298 -7.33 0.06 -5.23
CA HIS A 298 -6.98 1.41 -4.82
C HIS A 298 -7.38 2.48 -5.84
N ILE A 299 -7.07 2.24 -7.11
CA ILE A 299 -7.36 3.19 -8.20
C ILE A 299 -8.87 3.28 -8.45
N ASN A 300 -9.54 2.12 -8.48
CA ASN A 300 -10.97 2.00 -8.61
C ASN A 300 -11.61 2.39 -7.28
N SER A 301 -12.27 3.54 -7.30
CA SER A 301 -12.39 4.40 -6.14
C SER A 301 -13.07 3.79 -4.91
N ASN A 302 -12.48 4.05 -3.73
CA ASN A 302 -13.20 4.10 -2.45
C ASN A 302 -14.53 4.89 -2.54
N GLU A 303 -14.63 5.88 -3.43
CA GLU A 303 -15.86 6.64 -3.66
C GLU A 303 -16.98 5.83 -4.33
N LEU A 304 -16.66 5.02 -5.35
CA LEU A 304 -17.61 4.09 -5.97
C LEU A 304 -18.07 3.06 -4.93
N TYR A 305 -17.14 2.51 -4.15
CA TYR A 305 -17.48 1.60 -3.05
C TYR A 305 -18.36 2.26 -2.00
N ARG A 306 -18.07 3.51 -1.62
CA ARG A 306 -18.91 4.30 -0.72
C ARG A 306 -20.30 4.56 -1.32
N LYS A 307 -20.40 4.91 -2.60
CA LYS A 307 -21.69 5.12 -3.30
C LYS A 307 -22.50 3.84 -3.38
N GLN A 308 -21.85 2.72 -3.67
CA GLN A 308 -22.47 1.40 -3.72
C GLN A 308 -22.93 0.96 -2.34
N LEU A 309 -22.07 1.07 -1.32
CA LEU A 309 -22.39 0.79 0.08
C LEU A 309 -23.58 1.66 0.54
N ASN A 310 -23.56 2.96 0.25
CA ASN A 310 -24.65 3.87 0.57
C ASN A 310 -25.98 3.44 -0.09
N SER A 311 -25.93 3.03 -1.35
CA SER A 311 -27.08 2.51 -2.11
C SER A 311 -27.58 1.19 -1.54
N ASN A 312 -26.69 0.27 -1.17
CA ASN A 312 -27.02 -1.03 -0.58
C ASN A 312 -27.66 -0.88 0.81
N LEU A 313 -27.23 0.12 1.59
CA LEU A 313 -27.76 0.39 2.92
C LEU A 313 -29.12 1.05 2.91
N ARG A 314 -29.41 1.92 1.93
CA ARG A 314 -30.61 2.75 1.93
C ARG A 314 -31.92 1.97 2.12
N PRO A 315 -32.16 0.82 1.45
CA PRO A 315 -33.38 0.02 1.69
C PRO A 315 -33.46 -0.58 3.09
N LEU A 316 -32.34 -0.77 3.79
CA LEU A 316 -32.29 -1.33 5.14
C LEU A 316 -32.64 -0.30 6.22
N LEU A 317 -32.59 0.99 5.87
CA LEU A 317 -32.85 2.11 6.78
C LEU A 317 -34.33 2.50 6.88
N ASP A 318 -35.19 1.92 6.05
CA ASP A 318 -36.65 2.12 6.12
C ASP A 318 -37.30 1.30 7.27
N ASP A 319 -36.50 0.65 8.13
CA ASP A 319 -36.94 -0.06 9.35
C ASP A 319 -37.19 0.93 10.50
N SER A 320 -38.30 0.77 11.22
CA SER A 320 -38.69 1.67 12.32
C SER A 320 -37.71 1.68 13.50
N ARG A 321 -36.83 0.68 13.62
CA ARG A 321 -35.77 0.63 14.64
C ARG A 321 -34.55 1.48 14.29
N PHE A 322 -34.50 2.02 13.08
CA PHE A 322 -33.46 2.95 12.68
C PHE A 322 -33.77 4.32 13.25
N THR A 323 -33.09 4.68 14.35
CA THR A 323 -33.29 5.97 15.03
C THR A 323 -32.53 7.12 14.37
N GLY A 324 -31.59 6.79 13.47
CA GLY A 324 -30.98 7.71 12.52
C GLY A 324 -30.55 9.06 13.08
N GLN A 325 -29.40 9.13 13.76
CA GLN A 325 -28.47 10.28 13.74
C GLN A 325 -27.22 9.99 14.59
N PRO A 326 -26.01 10.50 14.25
CA PRO A 326 -25.71 11.94 13.99
C PRO A 326 -25.53 12.45 12.53
N LYS A 327 -25.88 13.73 12.27
CA LYS A 327 -25.56 14.53 11.05
C LYS A 327 -25.34 16.02 11.42
N PRO A 328 -24.57 16.83 10.67
CA PRO A 328 -23.32 16.55 9.94
C PRO A 328 -22.19 17.60 10.20
N SER A 329 -20.98 17.27 9.72
CA SER A 329 -19.98 18.26 9.30
C SER A 329 -20.50 19.07 8.10
N LYS A 330 -20.06 20.33 7.95
CA LYS A 330 -20.59 21.30 6.96
C LYS A 330 -20.57 20.85 5.49
N VAL A 331 -19.87 19.76 5.14
CA VAL A 331 -19.64 19.32 3.75
C VAL A 331 -20.82 18.52 3.16
N LEU A 332 -21.65 17.87 3.99
CA LEU A 332 -22.76 17.01 3.49
C LEU A 332 -24.12 17.71 3.39
N VAL A 333 -24.23 18.96 3.84
CA VAL A 333 -25.47 19.75 3.70
C VAL A 333 -25.70 20.19 2.25
N ASN A 334 -24.66 20.19 1.41
CA ASN A 334 -24.70 20.70 0.03
C ASN A 334 -24.67 19.61 -1.06
N SER A 335 -24.73 18.32 -0.71
CA SER A 335 -24.83 17.26 -1.73
C SER A 335 -26.28 16.85 -1.94
N ASN A 336 -26.75 16.85 -3.18
CA ASN A 336 -28.07 16.33 -3.60
C ASN A 336 -28.27 14.81 -3.30
N THR A 337 -27.31 14.16 -2.65
CA THR A 337 -27.34 12.76 -2.24
C THR A 337 -27.56 12.63 -0.73
N VAL A 338 -28.70 12.05 -0.34
CA VAL A 338 -28.97 11.69 1.07
C VAL A 338 -27.98 10.60 1.49
N SER A 339 -27.08 10.93 2.42
CA SER A 339 -26.19 9.93 3.04
C SER A 339 -26.96 9.03 4.00
N SER A 340 -26.75 7.72 3.86
CA SER A 340 -27.20 6.64 4.75
C SER A 340 -26.38 6.57 6.05
N PHE A 341 -25.25 7.26 6.11
CA PHE A 341 -24.34 7.23 7.25
C PHE A 341 -24.61 8.35 8.25
N CYS A 342 -24.23 8.06 9.49
CA CYS A 342 -24.07 9.01 10.55
C CYS A 342 -22.61 9.50 10.64
N PHE A 343 -22.41 10.72 11.12
CA PHE A 343 -21.10 11.36 11.26
C PHE A 343 -20.94 12.02 12.62
N LEU A 344 -19.75 11.88 13.22
CA LEU A 344 -19.40 12.57 14.46
C LEU A 344 -19.29 14.09 14.28
N TYR A 345 -19.29 14.83 15.39
CA TYR A 345 -18.99 16.26 15.38
C TYR A 345 -17.53 16.52 15.00
N GLU A 346 -17.22 17.71 14.44
CA GLU A 346 -15.87 18.02 13.94
C GLU A 346 -14.77 17.92 15.01
N ASN A 347 -15.08 18.34 16.25
CA ASN A 347 -14.18 18.21 17.40
C ASN A 347 -13.96 16.74 17.80
N GLU A 348 -14.99 15.91 17.76
CA GLU A 348 -14.90 14.47 18.05
C GLU A 348 -14.09 13.74 16.96
N MET A 349 -14.27 14.11 15.69
CA MET A 349 -13.44 13.59 14.60
C MET A 349 -11.98 14.02 14.72
N LYS A 350 -11.70 15.24 15.19
CA LYS A 350 -10.33 15.70 15.49
C LYS A 350 -9.70 14.91 16.64
N GLU A 351 -10.47 14.63 17.68
CA GLU A 351 -10.02 13.82 18.83
C GLU A 351 -9.69 12.38 18.43
N ILE A 352 -10.51 11.77 17.57
CA ILE A 352 -10.27 10.41 17.07
C ILE A 352 -9.14 10.39 16.02
N GLY A 353 -9.00 11.46 15.23
CA GLY A 353 -7.98 11.61 14.20
C GLY A 353 -8.35 11.02 12.84
N TRP A 354 -9.56 10.49 12.68
CA TRP A 354 -10.10 9.98 11.41
C TRP A 354 -11.63 10.07 11.37
N GLU A 355 -12.22 9.88 10.20
CA GLU A 355 -13.67 10.03 9.98
C GLU A 355 -14.37 8.66 9.92
N PRO A 356 -15.12 8.26 10.97
CA PRO A 356 -15.85 7.00 10.98
C PRO A 356 -17.15 7.08 10.19
N PHE A 357 -17.44 6.00 9.46
CA PHE A 357 -18.73 5.77 8.80
C PHE A 357 -19.51 4.75 9.59
N PHE A 358 -20.68 5.13 10.10
CA PHE A 358 -21.48 4.21 10.89
C PHE A 358 -22.98 4.47 10.75
N THR A 359 -23.79 3.50 11.15
CA THR A 359 -25.23 3.63 11.34
C THR A 359 -25.56 3.32 12.80
N VAL A 360 -26.74 3.78 13.23
CA VAL A 360 -27.22 3.62 14.60
C VAL A 360 -28.55 2.88 14.56
N THR A 361 -28.61 1.75 15.26
CA THR A 361 -29.84 0.96 15.42
C THR A 361 -30.24 0.93 16.89
N GLN A 362 -31.53 1.04 17.17
CA GLN A 362 -32.03 0.86 18.52
C GLN A 362 -32.00 -0.63 18.92
N SER A 363 -31.27 -0.95 19.98
CA SER A 363 -31.19 -2.31 20.54
C SER A 363 -32.33 -2.61 21.51
N ASP A 364 -32.70 -1.63 22.33
CA ASP A 364 -33.82 -1.68 23.27
C ASP A 364 -34.42 -0.27 23.46
N SER A 365 -35.42 -0.12 24.33
CA SER A 365 -36.11 1.15 24.57
C SER A 365 -35.21 2.36 24.86
N GLN A 366 -33.98 2.15 25.35
CA GLN A 366 -33.08 3.23 25.77
C GLN A 366 -31.65 3.11 25.22
N SER A 367 -31.33 2.05 24.49
CA SER A 367 -29.95 1.72 24.14
C SER A 367 -29.75 1.47 22.64
N HIS A 368 -28.55 1.78 22.15
CA HIS A 368 -28.25 1.76 20.73
C HIS A 368 -27.01 0.91 20.41
N GLN A 369 -27.06 0.28 19.23
CA GLN A 369 -25.96 -0.42 18.57
C GLN A 369 -25.38 0.46 17.47
N ILE A 370 -24.05 0.49 17.39
CA ILE A 370 -23.32 1.21 16.34
C ILE A 370 -22.80 0.21 15.33
N TYR A 371 -23.24 0.30 14.08
CA TYR A 371 -22.71 -0.51 12.99
C TYR A 371 -21.63 0.30 12.27
N LEU A 372 -20.35 -0.07 12.48
CA LEU A 372 -19.19 0.66 11.99
C LEU A 372 -18.68 0.05 10.67
N TYR A 373 -18.76 0.80 9.58
CA TYR A 373 -18.39 0.32 8.24
C TYR A 373 -16.91 0.54 7.96
N LEU A 374 -16.21 -0.56 7.70
CA LEU A 374 -14.77 -0.59 7.55
C LEU A 374 -14.39 -1.42 6.33
N LYS A 375 -13.54 -0.83 5.48
CA LYS A 375 -12.97 -1.56 4.34
C LYS A 375 -12.06 -2.66 4.89
N TYR A 376 -12.19 -3.87 4.35
CA TYR A 376 -11.25 -4.95 4.59
C TYR A 376 -11.11 -5.76 3.30
N ASP A 377 -10.12 -5.43 2.48
CA ASP A 377 -9.78 -6.19 1.27
C ASP A 377 -8.50 -7.04 1.50
N GLU A 378 -8.61 -8.34 1.18
CA GLU A 378 -7.52 -9.34 1.23
C GLU A 378 -6.64 -9.29 2.50
N TYR A 379 -5.49 -8.62 2.43
CA TYR A 379 -4.42 -8.59 3.42
C TYR A 379 -4.08 -7.15 3.86
N GLU A 380 -5.06 -6.26 3.90
CA GLU A 380 -4.91 -4.92 4.49
C GLU A 380 -5.20 -4.92 6.00
N THR A 381 -4.82 -3.86 6.73
CA THR A 381 -4.99 -3.80 8.20
C THR A 381 -5.80 -2.61 8.69
N GLY A 382 -6.06 -1.64 7.82
CA GLY A 382 -6.63 -0.34 8.18
C GLY A 382 -8.03 -0.45 8.78
N GLY A 383 -8.90 -1.29 8.21
CA GLY A 383 -10.23 -1.55 8.76
C GLY A 383 -10.17 -2.11 10.18
N ILE A 384 -9.31 -3.11 10.40
CA ILE A 384 -9.13 -3.75 11.71
C ILE A 384 -8.61 -2.73 12.75
N SER A 385 -7.58 -1.97 12.39
CA SER A 385 -6.97 -0.96 13.27
C SER A 385 -7.99 0.10 13.69
N LYS A 386 -8.83 0.54 12.76
CA LYS A 386 -9.92 1.51 13.00
C LYS A 386 -11.04 0.94 13.85
N ALA A 387 -11.39 -0.35 13.69
CA ALA A 387 -12.36 -1.01 14.56
C ALA A 387 -11.91 -0.98 16.02
N LEU A 388 -10.68 -1.40 16.28
CA LEU A 388 -10.08 -1.45 17.62
C LEU A 388 -9.98 -0.06 18.24
N ASP A 389 -9.51 0.92 17.47
CA ASP A 389 -9.41 2.31 17.92
C ASP A 389 -10.78 2.90 18.28
N PHE A 390 -11.79 2.71 17.42
CA PHE A 390 -13.14 3.22 17.68
C PHE A 390 -13.76 2.54 18.90
N ALA A 391 -13.63 1.21 19.03
CA ALA A 391 -14.16 0.47 20.16
C ALA A 391 -13.53 0.88 21.51
N LYS A 392 -12.25 1.25 21.52
CA LYS A 392 -11.58 1.80 22.71
C LYS A 392 -12.09 3.19 23.10
N LYS A 393 -12.47 4.00 22.11
CA LYS A 393 -12.78 5.43 22.30
C LYS A 393 -14.28 5.73 22.33
N TYR A 394 -15.17 4.91 21.77
CA TYR A 394 -16.56 5.34 21.56
C TYR A 394 -17.28 5.73 22.85
N ARG A 395 -16.93 5.11 23.98
CA ARG A 395 -17.50 5.45 25.30
C ARG A 395 -17.08 6.83 25.79
N SER A 396 -15.96 7.39 25.33
CA SER A 396 -15.54 8.75 25.68
C SER A 396 -16.19 9.82 24.81
N ILE A 397 -16.63 9.47 23.59
CA ILE A 397 -17.27 10.37 22.63
C ILE A 397 -18.62 10.85 23.16
N GLU A 398 -18.81 12.16 23.20
CA GLU A 398 -19.99 12.81 23.76
C GLU A 398 -21.28 12.45 22.99
N SER A 399 -21.24 12.47 21.66
CA SER A 399 -22.38 12.06 20.82
C SER A 399 -22.79 10.59 21.05
N MET A 400 -21.82 9.69 21.28
CA MET A 400 -22.09 8.28 21.59
C MET A 400 -22.68 8.09 22.98
N LYS A 401 -22.25 8.87 23.97
CA LYS A 401 -22.85 8.88 25.32
C LYS A 401 -24.30 9.33 25.28
N ARG A 402 -24.61 10.39 24.52
CA ARG A 402 -25.97 10.95 24.40
C ARG A 402 -26.97 9.95 23.84
N ILE A 403 -26.55 9.11 22.90
CA ILE A 403 -27.39 8.04 22.37
C ILE A 403 -27.30 6.75 23.20
N ASN A 404 -26.60 6.73 24.34
CA ASN A 404 -26.41 5.52 25.15
C ASN A 404 -25.96 4.32 24.29
N ALA A 405 -24.93 4.54 23.47
CA ALA A 405 -24.32 3.49 22.65
C ALA A 405 -23.76 2.38 23.56
N LYS A 406 -24.21 1.14 23.36
CA LYS A 406 -23.82 -0.01 24.20
C LYS A 406 -22.71 -0.85 23.59
N GLU A 407 -22.74 -1.01 22.28
CA GLU A 407 -21.79 -1.84 21.56
C GLU A 407 -21.52 -1.28 20.16
N VAL A 408 -20.35 -1.65 19.64
CA VAL A 408 -19.91 -1.36 18.28
C VAL A 408 -19.80 -2.70 17.56
N ILE A 409 -20.50 -2.81 16.43
CA ILE A 409 -20.52 -3.99 15.56
C ILE A 409 -19.78 -3.61 14.28
N PRO A 410 -18.56 -4.13 14.05
CA PRO A 410 -17.87 -3.93 12.79
C PRO A 410 -18.65 -4.55 11.62
N VAL A 411 -18.78 -3.79 10.53
CA VAL A 411 -19.23 -4.26 9.22
C VAL A 411 -18.04 -4.18 8.28
N LEU A 412 -17.42 -5.33 8.04
CA LEU A 412 -16.24 -5.47 7.19
C LEU A 412 -16.68 -5.65 5.75
N PHE A 413 -16.47 -4.62 4.93
CA PHE A 413 -16.88 -4.63 3.53
C PHE A 413 -15.70 -4.84 2.59
N TYR A 414 -15.95 -5.58 1.51
CA TYR A 414 -14.98 -5.92 0.46
C TYR A 414 -15.65 -5.94 -0.92
N SER A 415 -14.88 -5.68 -1.98
CA SER A 415 -15.44 -5.57 -3.34
C SER A 415 -15.15 -6.74 -4.27
N GLU A 416 -14.03 -7.44 -4.07
CA GLU A 416 -13.61 -8.48 -5.01
C GLU A 416 -13.60 -9.86 -4.37
N LYS A 417 -12.72 -10.06 -3.40
CA LYS A 417 -12.57 -11.33 -2.71
C LYS A 417 -12.85 -11.15 -1.24
N LYS A 418 -13.68 -12.03 -0.71
CA LYS A 418 -13.89 -12.15 0.73
C LYS A 418 -12.53 -12.40 1.41
N PRO A 419 -12.13 -11.55 2.38
CA PRO A 419 -10.93 -11.78 3.15
C PRO A 419 -10.99 -13.09 3.93
N ARG A 420 -9.82 -13.56 4.36
CA ARG A 420 -9.73 -14.75 5.22
C ARG A 420 -10.29 -14.45 6.62
N SER A 421 -10.53 -15.53 7.39
CA SER A 421 -11.08 -15.42 8.75
C SER A 421 -10.24 -14.49 9.63
N LEU A 422 -10.88 -13.80 10.57
CA LEU A 422 -10.21 -12.94 11.56
C LEU A 422 -9.60 -13.76 12.72
N GLU A 423 -9.12 -14.97 12.44
CA GLU A 423 -8.44 -15.77 13.45
C GLU A 423 -7.08 -15.16 13.73
N PHE A 424 -6.96 -14.50 14.89
CA PHE A 424 -5.80 -13.70 15.22
C PHE A 424 -5.01 -14.31 16.39
N MET A 425 -3.74 -14.67 16.14
CA MET A 425 -2.87 -15.30 17.13
C MET A 425 -1.77 -14.35 17.62
N GLY A 426 -1.97 -13.80 18.84
CA GLY A 426 -0.88 -13.36 19.70
C GLY A 426 -0.42 -11.90 19.58
N CYS A 427 -1.31 -10.91 19.53
CA CYS A 427 -0.96 -9.51 19.82
C CYS A 427 -1.16 -9.23 21.30
N GLU A 428 -0.57 -8.13 21.78
CA GLU A 428 -0.84 -7.62 23.13
C GLU A 428 -2.31 -7.19 23.28
N GLU A 429 -2.94 -6.78 22.19
CA GLU A 429 -4.36 -6.40 22.14
C GLU A 429 -5.31 -7.58 21.92
N LYS A 430 -4.89 -8.82 22.21
CA LYS A 430 -5.68 -10.02 21.86
C LYS A 430 -7.07 -9.97 22.48
N GLU A 431 -7.18 -9.62 23.75
CA GLU A 431 -8.47 -9.54 24.45
C GLU A 431 -9.39 -8.48 23.83
N ALA A 432 -8.85 -7.29 23.55
CA ALA A 432 -9.60 -6.22 22.88
C ALA A 432 -10.04 -6.65 21.46
N PHE A 433 -9.19 -7.39 20.75
CA PHE A 433 -9.53 -7.95 19.45
C PHE A 433 -10.66 -8.97 19.54
N GLU A 434 -10.56 -9.93 20.47
CA GLU A 434 -11.58 -10.95 20.69
C GLU A 434 -12.92 -10.33 21.13
N GLU A 435 -12.90 -9.28 21.95
CA GLU A 435 -14.09 -8.51 22.35
C GLU A 435 -14.73 -7.80 21.15
N VAL A 436 -13.95 -7.03 20.39
CA VAL A 436 -14.47 -6.22 19.27
C VAL A 436 -14.99 -7.09 18.13
N PHE A 437 -14.33 -8.21 17.85
CA PHE A 437 -14.69 -9.12 16.78
C PHE A 437 -15.48 -10.35 17.27
N GLU A 438 -16.02 -10.30 18.49
CA GLU A 438 -16.99 -11.30 18.96
C GLU A 438 -18.23 -11.32 18.05
N ARG A 439 -18.63 -10.12 17.59
CA ARG A 439 -19.78 -9.84 16.72
C ARG A 439 -19.37 -8.92 15.59
N PHE A 440 -19.41 -9.42 14.37
CA PHE A 440 -19.19 -8.61 13.18
C PHE A 440 -19.95 -9.20 11.99
N LEU A 441 -20.10 -8.39 10.94
CA LEU A 441 -20.72 -8.80 9.67
C LEU A 441 -19.73 -8.63 8.53
N TRP A 442 -19.85 -9.50 7.53
CA TRP A 442 -19.24 -9.31 6.22
C TRP A 442 -20.24 -8.69 5.26
N HIS A 443 -19.78 -7.76 4.42
CA HIS A 443 -20.59 -7.22 3.33
C HIS A 443 -19.83 -7.25 2.01
N ASP A 444 -20.28 -8.10 1.09
CA ASP A 444 -19.87 -8.05 -0.31
C ASP A 444 -20.62 -6.89 -0.97
N ILE A 445 -19.94 -5.77 -1.17
CA ILE A 445 -20.59 -4.56 -1.69
C ILE A 445 -20.97 -4.71 -3.17
N SER A 446 -20.24 -5.52 -3.92
CA SER A 446 -20.43 -5.73 -5.35
C SER A 446 -21.65 -6.59 -5.63
N LEU A 447 -21.83 -7.65 -4.85
CA LEU A 447 -22.98 -8.56 -4.97
C LEU A 447 -24.15 -8.18 -4.04
N ASN A 448 -23.96 -7.18 -3.18
CA ASN A 448 -24.86 -6.82 -2.09
C ASN A 448 -25.27 -8.03 -1.22
N LYS A 449 -24.29 -8.86 -0.87
CA LYS A 449 -24.48 -10.03 -0.01
C LYS A 449 -23.94 -9.77 1.38
N TRP A 450 -24.68 -10.21 2.38
CA TRP A 450 -24.32 -10.06 3.78
C TRP A 450 -24.06 -11.43 4.38
N PHE A 451 -23.05 -11.53 5.24
CA PHE A 451 -22.72 -12.78 5.92
C PHE A 451 -22.46 -12.53 7.40
N ASP A 452 -22.79 -13.51 8.23
CA ASP A 452 -22.37 -13.53 9.63
C ASP A 452 -20.88 -13.82 9.78
N LYS A 453 -20.37 -13.77 11.01
CA LYS A 453 -18.96 -14.07 11.33
C LYS A 453 -18.48 -15.45 10.85
N SER A 454 -19.38 -16.43 10.82
CA SER A 454 -19.12 -17.80 10.37
C SER A 454 -19.11 -17.92 8.84
N GLY A 455 -19.50 -16.87 8.14
CA GLY A 455 -19.58 -16.79 6.70
C GLY A 455 -20.87 -17.34 6.10
N VAL A 456 -21.91 -17.53 6.92
CA VAL A 456 -23.24 -17.92 6.45
C VAL A 456 -23.94 -16.69 5.86
N GLU A 457 -24.43 -16.81 4.63
CA GLU A 457 -25.16 -15.75 3.94
C GLU A 457 -26.49 -15.45 4.64
N LEU A 458 -26.77 -14.18 4.89
CA LEU A 458 -28.02 -13.71 5.48
C LEU A 458 -29.10 -13.58 4.39
N ASP A 459 -30.25 -14.23 4.60
CA ASP A 459 -31.41 -14.02 3.74
C ASP A 459 -32.07 -12.66 4.07
N LEU A 460 -31.80 -11.66 3.22
CA LEU A 460 -32.31 -10.29 3.38
C LEU A 460 -33.84 -10.20 3.34
N ARG A 461 -34.54 -11.24 2.88
CA ARG A 461 -36.01 -11.31 2.95
C ARG A 461 -36.52 -11.67 4.35
N ARG A 462 -35.66 -12.25 5.18
CA ARG A 462 -35.97 -12.73 6.53
C ARG A 462 -35.34 -11.88 7.62
N VAL A 463 -34.12 -11.41 7.39
CA VAL A 463 -33.34 -10.70 8.41
C VAL A 463 -32.75 -9.43 7.84
N ASN A 464 -33.04 -8.30 8.50
CA ASN A 464 -32.31 -7.06 8.27
C ASN A 464 -30.92 -7.17 8.94
N PRO A 465 -29.80 -7.09 8.19
CA PRO A 465 -28.46 -7.20 8.75
C PRO A 465 -28.18 -6.20 9.89
N LEU A 466 -28.78 -4.99 9.80
CA LEU A 466 -28.64 -3.94 10.80
C LEU A 466 -29.44 -4.19 12.09
N ASN A 467 -30.14 -5.32 12.16
CA ASN A 467 -30.86 -5.81 13.34
C ASN A 467 -30.43 -7.24 13.72
N TYR A 468 -29.46 -7.84 13.02
CA TYR A 468 -29.13 -9.26 13.13
C TYR A 468 -28.82 -9.69 14.57
N PHE A 469 -28.09 -8.87 15.33
CA PHE A 469 -27.71 -9.17 16.71
C PHE A 469 -28.75 -8.75 17.76
N THR A 470 -29.79 -8.01 17.37
CA THR A 470 -30.90 -7.66 18.27
C THR A 470 -31.85 -8.84 18.49
N MET A 471 -32.01 -9.72 17.49
CA MET A 471 -32.95 -10.84 17.52
C MET A 471 -32.44 -12.06 18.29
N ALA A 472 -31.12 -12.17 18.52
CA ALA A 472 -30.49 -13.34 19.14
C ALA A 472 -30.61 -13.40 20.68
N ARG A 473 -31.45 -12.54 21.29
CA ARG A 473 -31.69 -12.48 22.74
C ARG A 473 -33.09 -12.96 23.17
N ILE A 474 -33.83 -13.64 22.31
CA ILE A 474 -35.11 -14.28 22.65
C ILE A 474 -34.90 -15.77 22.89
#